data_AF-A0AAW2ILK8-F1
#
_entry.id   AF-A0AAW2ILK8-F1
#
_cell.length_a   1.000
_cell.length_b   1.000
_cell.length_c   1.000
_cell.angle_alpha   90.00
_cell.angle_beta   90.00
_cell.angle_gamma   90.00
#
_symmetry.space_group_name_H-M   'P 1'
#
loop_
_entity.id
_entity.type
_entity.pdbx_description
1 polymer ?
#
loop_
_entity_poly.entity_id
_entity_poly.type
_entity_poly.pdbx_seq_one_letter_code
_entity_poly.pdbx_strand_id
1 'polypeptide(L)'
;VAERALFLWNNDHIENLIKQNRKVILPIIFPALEKNARKHWNQAVQSLTLNVRKIFSDVDPELFEECLLKFQEDEAQEEETKMKREATWKRLEEIAAMKAASNEPVLVPLRTSTKTPSG
;
A
#
# COMPACT_ATOMS: atom_id res chain seq x y z
N VAL A 1 7.26 -2.79 -18.58
CA VAL A 1 6.98 -3.94 -17.68
C VAL A 1 5.50 -4.07 -17.37
N ALA A 2 4.83 -3.05 -16.79
CA ALA A 2 3.40 -3.12 -16.43
C ALA A 2 2.48 -3.60 -17.56
N GLU A 3 2.61 -3.03 -18.77
CA GLU A 3 1.84 -3.45 -19.95
C GLU A 3 1.97 -4.95 -20.24
N ARG A 4 3.20 -5.49 -20.23
CA ARG A 4 3.48 -6.91 -20.48
C ARG A 4 2.93 -7.81 -19.39
N ALA A 5 2.90 -7.36 -18.14
CA ALA A 5 2.27 -8.08 -17.05
C ALA A 5 0.73 -8.11 -17.20
N LEU A 6 0.12 -6.97 -17.55
CA LEU A 6 -1.33 -6.89 -17.78
C LEU A 6 -1.79 -7.70 -19.00
N PHE A 7 -0.92 -7.91 -20.00
CA PHE A 7 -1.22 -8.77 -21.13
C PHE A 7 -1.40 -10.26 -20.78
N LEU A 8 -1.04 -10.71 -19.58
CA LEU A 8 -1.33 -12.08 -19.14
C LEU A 8 -2.84 -12.38 -19.13
N TRP A 9 -3.68 -11.35 -18.96
CA TRP A 9 -5.14 -11.47 -19.01
C TRP A 9 -5.70 -11.66 -20.43
N ASN A 10 -4.90 -11.43 -21.47
CA ASN A 10 -5.32 -11.70 -22.85
C ASN A 10 -5.10 -13.18 -23.26
N ASN A 11 -4.54 -14.00 -22.37
CA ASN A 11 -4.41 -15.43 -22.60
C ASN A 11 -5.59 -16.12 -21.91
N ASP A 12 -6.52 -16.67 -22.71
CA ASP A 12 -7.74 -17.29 -22.20
C ASP A 12 -7.47 -18.38 -21.16
N HIS A 13 -6.38 -19.15 -21.30
CA HIS A 13 -6.05 -20.19 -20.34
C HIS A 13 -5.65 -19.59 -18.98
N ILE A 14 -4.77 -18.59 -18.99
CA ILE A 14 -4.34 -17.88 -17.78
C ILE A 14 -5.51 -17.13 -17.16
N GLU A 15 -6.30 -16.42 -17.96
CA GLU A 15 -7.48 -15.68 -17.50
C GLU A 15 -8.47 -16.62 -16.80
N ASN A 16 -8.75 -17.78 -17.38
CA ASN A 16 -9.65 -18.77 -16.79
C ASN A 16 -9.13 -19.31 -15.46
N LEU A 17 -7.84 -19.63 -15.35
CA LEU A 17 -7.23 -20.05 -14.09
C LEU A 17 -7.33 -18.95 -13.02
N ILE A 18 -7.12 -17.68 -13.41
CA ILE A 18 -7.26 -16.54 -12.51
C ILE A 18 -8.72 -16.40 -12.03
N LYS A 19 -9.71 -16.51 -12.93
CA LYS A 19 -11.14 -16.44 -12.59
C LYS A 19 -11.58 -17.54 -11.62
N GLN A 20 -11.06 -18.75 -11.79
CA GLN A 20 -11.34 -19.86 -10.87
C GLN A 20 -10.78 -19.62 -9.46
N ASN A 21 -9.62 -18.94 -9.38
CA ASN A 21 -8.92 -18.66 -8.13
C ASN A 21 -9.12 -17.21 -7.62
N ARG A 22 -10.14 -16.51 -8.14
CA ARG A 22 -10.38 -15.08 -7.90
C ARG A 22 -10.47 -14.69 -6.42
N LYS A 23 -11.03 -15.56 -5.58
CA LYS A 23 -11.16 -15.31 -4.13
C LYS A 23 -9.83 -15.09 -3.41
N VAL A 24 -8.75 -15.63 -3.95
CA VAL A 24 -7.39 -15.45 -3.43
C VAL A 24 -6.64 -14.39 -4.23
N ILE A 25 -6.73 -14.44 -5.55
CA ILE A 25 -5.93 -13.57 -6.43
C ILE A 25 -6.41 -12.13 -6.38
N LEU A 26 -7.72 -11.89 -6.47
CA LEU A 26 -8.28 -10.55 -6.58
C LEU A 26 -7.88 -9.67 -5.38
N PRO A 27 -8.08 -10.08 -4.11
CA PRO A 27 -7.69 -9.25 -2.97
C PRO A 27 -6.20 -8.86 -2.94
N ILE A 28 -5.31 -9.72 -3.48
CA ILE A 28 -3.86 -9.47 -3.49
C ILE A 28 -3.51 -8.39 -4.52
N ILE A 29 -4.10 -8.45 -5.71
CA ILE A 29 -3.75 -7.55 -6.82
C ILE A 29 -4.60 -6.26 -6.85
N PHE A 30 -5.77 -6.28 -6.20
CA PHE A 30 -6.74 -5.19 -6.24
C PHE A 30 -6.15 -3.81 -5.88
N PRO A 31 -5.34 -3.66 -4.81
CA PRO A 31 -4.76 -2.37 -4.46
C PRO A 31 -3.89 -1.78 -5.58
N ALA A 32 -3.15 -2.64 -6.31
CA ALA A 32 -2.32 -2.21 -7.44
C ALA A 32 -3.19 -1.80 -8.64
N LEU A 33 -4.28 -2.53 -8.91
CA LEU A 33 -5.23 -2.20 -9.96
C LEU A 33 -5.92 -0.85 -9.69
N GLU A 34 -6.37 -0.59 -8.47
CA GLU A 34 -7.00 0.69 -8.10
C GLU A 34 -6.04 1.87 -8.24
N LYS A 35 -4.83 1.77 -7.68
CA LYS A 35 -3.81 2.82 -7.78
C LYS A 35 -3.48 3.12 -9.24
N ASN A 36 -3.34 2.09 -10.06
CA ASN A 36 -3.07 2.24 -11.49
C ASN A 36 -4.24 2.89 -12.23
N ALA A 37 -5.47 2.46 -11.97
CA ALA A 37 -6.65 2.99 -12.63
C ALA A 37 -6.88 4.48 -12.32
N ARG A 38 -6.53 4.95 -11.12
CA ARG A 38 -6.74 6.34 -10.71
C ARG A 38 -5.72 7.31 -11.30
N LYS A 39 -4.43 6.94 -11.34
CA LYS A 39 -3.34 7.91 -11.53
C LYS A 39 -2.13 7.39 -12.33
N HIS A 40 -2.22 6.28 -13.05
CA HIS A 40 -1.06 5.80 -13.81
C HIS A 40 -0.72 6.74 -14.98
N TRP A 41 0.50 7.24 -15.08
CA TRP A 41 0.87 8.27 -16.09
C TRP A 41 0.69 7.83 -17.56
N ASN A 42 0.78 6.53 -17.84
CA ASN A 42 0.61 5.97 -19.19
C ASN A 42 -0.85 5.51 -19.44
N GLN A 43 -1.49 6.09 -20.45
CA GLN A 43 -2.90 5.83 -20.80
C GLN A 43 -3.17 4.38 -21.24
N ALA A 44 -2.24 3.74 -21.94
CA ALA A 44 -2.41 2.35 -22.38
C ALA A 44 -2.45 1.40 -21.18
N VAL A 45 -1.57 1.63 -20.19
CA VAL A 45 -1.58 0.86 -18.94
C VAL A 45 -2.84 1.12 -18.12
N GLN A 46 -3.33 2.36 -18.06
CA GLN A 46 -4.63 2.65 -17.44
C GLN A 46 -5.75 1.86 -18.12
N SER A 47 -5.84 1.90 -19.46
CA SER A 47 -6.86 1.19 -20.23
C SER A 47 -6.83 -0.33 -20.00
N LEU A 48 -5.62 -0.94 -20.07
CA LEU A 48 -5.45 -2.35 -19.75
C LEU A 48 -5.85 -2.69 -18.31
N THR A 49 -5.52 -1.81 -17.36
CA THR A 49 -5.94 -1.98 -15.95
C THR A 49 -7.45 -1.95 -15.80
N LEU A 50 -8.15 -1.03 -16.50
CA LEU A 50 -9.61 -0.96 -16.48
C LEU A 50 -10.25 -2.21 -17.10
N ASN A 51 -9.67 -2.77 -18.15
CA ASN A 51 -10.12 -4.04 -18.73
C ASN A 51 -10.01 -5.18 -17.71
N VAL A 52 -8.88 -5.30 -17.01
CA VAL A 52 -8.70 -6.32 -15.96
C VAL A 52 -9.68 -6.13 -14.81
N ARG A 53 -9.91 -4.89 -14.36
CA ARG A 53 -10.93 -4.59 -13.33
C ARG A 53 -12.31 -5.04 -13.77
N LYS A 54 -12.68 -4.74 -15.03
CA LYS A 54 -13.97 -5.13 -15.61
C LYS A 54 -14.14 -6.65 -15.63
N ILE A 55 -13.11 -7.41 -16.00
CA ILE A 55 -13.16 -8.88 -15.97
C ILE A 55 -13.56 -9.39 -14.58
N PHE A 56 -12.98 -8.83 -13.52
CA PHE A 56 -13.30 -9.26 -12.16
C PHE A 56 -14.68 -8.79 -11.69
N SER A 57 -15.08 -7.55 -11.99
CA SER A 57 -16.41 -7.05 -11.63
C SER A 57 -17.51 -7.83 -12.35
N ASP A 58 -17.30 -8.24 -13.60
CA ASP A 58 -18.28 -9.00 -14.38
C ASP A 58 -18.40 -10.47 -13.88
N VAL A 59 -17.30 -11.03 -13.35
CA VAL A 59 -17.26 -12.42 -12.86
C VAL A 59 -17.81 -12.55 -11.44
N ASP A 60 -17.49 -11.60 -10.55
CA ASP A 60 -17.89 -11.64 -9.15
C ASP A 60 -18.03 -10.21 -8.59
N PRO A 61 -19.17 -9.55 -8.81
CA PRO A 61 -19.40 -8.18 -8.38
C PRO A 61 -19.30 -8.01 -6.86
N GLU A 62 -19.76 -9.00 -6.09
CA GLU A 62 -19.78 -8.96 -4.63
C GLU A 62 -18.34 -8.97 -4.08
N LEU A 63 -17.50 -9.89 -4.57
CA LEU A 63 -16.09 -9.94 -4.17
C LEU A 63 -15.33 -8.68 -4.61
N PHE A 64 -15.65 -8.13 -5.78
CA PHE A 64 -15.04 -6.90 -6.26
C PHE A 64 -15.37 -5.72 -5.33
N GLU A 65 -16.64 -5.59 -4.92
CA GLU A 65 -17.08 -4.54 -4.00
C GLU A 65 -16.46 -4.71 -2.60
N GLU A 66 -16.37 -5.95 -2.09
CA GLU A 66 -15.67 -6.24 -0.83
C GLU A 66 -14.21 -5.75 -0.88
N CYS A 67 -13.49 -6.05 -1.98
CA CYS A 67 -12.12 -5.58 -2.17
C CYS A 67 -12.04 -4.05 -2.26
N LEU A 68 -13.03 -3.40 -2.88
CA LEU A 68 -13.10 -1.94 -2.99
C LEU A 68 -13.26 -1.28 -1.63
N LEU A 69 -14.19 -1.77 -0.81
CA LEU A 69 -14.42 -1.25 0.55
C LEU A 69 -13.19 -1.44 1.42
N LYS A 70 -12.58 -2.63 1.40
CA LYS A 70 -11.35 -2.91 2.13
C LYS A 70 -10.21 -1.98 1.71
N PHE A 71 -10.05 -1.75 0.41
CA PHE A 71 -9.02 -0.84 -0.09
C PHE A 71 -9.21 0.60 0.42
N GLN A 72 -10.46 1.08 0.47
CA GLN A 72 -10.76 2.42 1.01
C GLN A 72 -10.48 2.52 2.52
N GLU A 73 -10.80 1.48 3.28
CA GLU A 73 -10.47 1.38 4.71
C GLU A 73 -8.94 1.41 4.93
N ASP A 74 -8.21 0.60 4.16
CA ASP A 74 -6.75 0.55 4.21
C ASP A 74 -6.12 1.91 3.84
N GLU A 75 -6.64 2.62 2.81
CA GLU A 75 -6.19 3.96 2.45
C GLU A 75 -6.41 4.98 3.58
N ALA A 76 -7.58 4.94 4.23
CA ALA A 76 -7.89 5.82 5.35
C ALA A 76 -6.97 5.56 6.55
N GLN A 77 -6.72 4.28 6.86
CA GLN A 77 -5.82 3.89 7.93
C GLN A 77 -4.36 4.27 7.62
N GLU A 78 -3.90 4.12 6.38
CA GLU A 78 -2.56 4.54 5.95
C GLU A 78 -2.39 6.05 6.14
N GLU A 79 -3.35 6.88 5.72
CA GLU A 79 -3.30 8.32 5.89
C GLU A 79 -3.30 8.72 7.38
N GLU A 80 -4.11 8.06 8.22
CA GLU A 80 -4.10 8.29 9.66
C GLU A 80 -2.73 7.98 10.28
N THR A 81 -2.11 6.86 9.90
CA THR A 81 -0.77 6.51 10.40
C THR A 81 0.29 7.49 9.92
N LYS A 82 0.17 8.01 8.70
CA LYS A 82 1.06 9.01 8.14
C LYS A 82 0.95 10.33 8.90
N MET A 83 -0.27 10.83 9.14
CA MET A 83 -0.49 12.04 9.94
C MET A 83 0.08 11.91 11.36
N LYS A 84 -0.12 10.77 12.01
CA LYS A 84 0.47 10.50 13.34
C LYS A 84 2.00 10.54 13.32
N ARG A 85 2.62 9.98 12.27
CA ARG A 85 4.07 10.03 12.08
C ARG A 85 4.56 11.45 11.86
N GLU A 86 3.90 12.22 10.99
CA GLU A 86 4.25 13.62 10.72
C GLU A 86 4.15 14.50 11.98
N ALA A 87 3.08 14.34 12.76
CA ALA A 87 2.94 15.06 14.04
C ALA A 87 4.04 14.70 15.05
N THR A 88 4.44 13.42 15.10
CA THR A 88 5.54 12.96 15.95
C THR A 88 6.88 13.57 15.51
N TRP A 89 7.17 13.57 14.21
CA TRP A 89 8.38 14.17 13.66
C TRP A 89 8.44 15.68 13.91
N LYS A 90 7.34 16.40 13.68
CA LYS A 90 7.26 17.83 13.93
C LYS A 90 7.54 18.18 15.40
N ARG A 91 6.98 17.41 16.34
CA ARG A 91 7.27 17.60 17.78
C ARG A 91 8.75 17.37 18.11
N LEU A 92 9.39 16.39 17.48
CA LEU A 92 10.82 16.13 17.67
C LEU A 92 11.68 17.28 17.15
N GLU A 93 11.33 17.83 15.99
CA GLU A 93 12.00 19.00 15.40
C GLU A 93 11.86 20.23 16.31
N GLU A 94 10.67 20.49 16.86
CA GLU A 94 10.43 21.58 17.80
C GLU A 94 11.28 21.44 19.07
N ILE A 95 11.33 20.23 19.66
CA ILE A 95 12.17 19.96 20.84
C ILE A 95 13.66 20.16 20.51
N ALA A 96 14.12 19.70 19.35
CA ALA A 96 15.49 19.87 18.91
C ALA A 96 15.84 21.36 18.72
N ALA A 97 14.95 22.14 18.09
CA ALA A 97 15.13 23.57 17.89
C ALA A 97 15.19 24.34 19.22
N MET A 98 14.31 24.01 20.18
CA MET A 98 14.32 24.60 21.52
C MET A 98 15.64 24.32 22.26
N LYS A 99 16.14 23.08 22.20
CA LYS A 99 17.40 22.69 22.86
C LYS A 99 18.64 23.30 22.21
N ALA A 100 18.62 23.46 20.88
CA ALA A 100 19.67 24.16 20.15
C ALA A 100 19.72 25.64 20.54
N ALA A 101 18.57 26.28 20.76
CA ALA A 101 18.49 27.67 21.22
C ALA A 101 18.96 27.85 22.68
N SER A 102 18.85 26.81 23.53
CA SER A 102 19.30 26.86 24.93
C SER A 102 20.75 26.38 25.16
N ASN A 103 21.49 26.02 24.10
CA ASN A 103 22.88 25.54 24.16
C ASN A 103 23.09 24.29 25.05
N GLU A 104 22.03 23.51 25.30
CA GLU A 104 22.10 22.28 26.08
C GLU A 104 22.55 21.10 25.20
N PRO A 105 23.59 20.33 25.59
CA PRO A 105 24.07 19.21 24.79
C PRO A 105 23.00 18.12 24.68
N VAL A 106 22.71 17.68 23.46
CA VAL A 106 21.79 16.58 23.18
C VAL A 106 22.47 15.26 23.55
N LEU A 107 22.18 14.75 24.75
CA LEU A 107 22.54 13.40 25.16
C LEU A 107 21.58 12.40 24.51
N VAL A 108 22.04 11.70 23.47
CA VAL A 108 21.34 10.53 22.93
C VAL A 108 21.47 9.40 23.95
N PRO A 109 20.38 8.86 24.53
CA PRO A 109 20.47 7.75 25.45
C PRO A 109 21.01 6.52 24.69
N LEU A 110 22.21 6.08 25.05
CA LEU A 110 22.76 4.82 24.57
C LEU A 110 21.85 3.70 25.09
N ARG A 111 21.19 2.96 24.19
CA ARG A 111 20.45 1.74 24.55
C ARG A 111 21.45 0.75 25.15
N THR A 112 21.49 0.64 26.47
CA THR A 112 22.25 -0.40 27.15
C THR A 112 21.56 -1.74 26.91
N SER A 113 22.13 -2.55 26.01
CA SER A 113 21.80 -3.96 25.90
C SER A 113 22.25 -4.63 27.19
N THR A 114 21.31 -4.93 28.08
CA THR A 114 21.53 -5.76 29.27
C THR A 114 21.78 -7.20 28.81
N LYS A 115 23.06 -7.57 28.67
CA LYS A 115 23.45 -8.98 28.61
C LYS A 115 23.40 -9.54 30.04
N THR A 116 22.43 -10.41 30.30
CA THR A 116 22.38 -11.23 31.51
C THR A 116 23.46 -12.33 31.41
N PRO A 117 24.37 -12.49 32.38
CA PRO A 117 25.24 -13.65 32.42
C PRO A 117 24.51 -14.82 33.07
N SER A 118 24.29 -15.89 32.31
CA SER A 118 23.87 -17.18 32.88
C SER A 118 25.06 -17.78 33.63
N GLY A 119 24.87 -18.01 34.93
CA GLY A 119 25.69 -18.91 35.72
C GLY A 119 25.35 -20.38 35.49
#